data_AF-E6JZP2-F1
#
_entry.id   AF-E6JZP2-F1
#
_cell.length_a   1.000
_cell.length_b   1.000
_cell.length_c   1.000
_cell.angle_alpha   90.00
_cell.angle_beta   90.00
_cell.angle_gamma   90.00
#
_symmetry.space_group_name_H-M   'P 1'
#
loop_
_entity.id
_entity.type
_entity.pdbx_description
1 polymer ?
#
loop_
_entity_poly.entity_id
_entity_poly.type
_entity_poly.pdbx_seq_one_letter_code
_entity_poly.pdbx_strand_id
1 'polypeptide(L)'
;MSPITWLILTLMGFYAGNIVSRPVRVSYIASHDIPAAINASLDAYKNPVPSMNRMDLIAGAATAAIVLLALLYHYSGQHVTRDGEEHGSAAWASSTDMRPYSDKNPGNTLLMTHSEALGLDTYRTRRNLNVLVTGASGSGKTRGYVLPNMTNMATRHTPISLAITDTKGEIHHQTAEKMRKAGWRIKTFNLIDMATSDHFNPLNYMNPDDPEGSLIRLADNIITNTGANTKKPWRLLG
;
A
#
# COMPACT_ATOMS: atom_id res chain seq x y z
N MET A 1 -8.00 17.99 -14.92
CA MET A 1 -8.16 19.35 -15.49
C MET A 1 -7.24 20.31 -14.77
N SER A 2 -6.63 21.28 -15.46
CA SER A 2 -5.74 22.25 -14.82
C SER A 2 -6.52 23.25 -13.94
N PRO A 3 -5.95 23.80 -12.86
CA PRO A 3 -6.59 24.83 -12.04
C PRO A 3 -7.04 26.06 -12.85
N ILE A 4 -6.31 26.38 -13.92
CA ILE A 4 -6.62 27.49 -14.84
C ILE A 4 -7.95 27.24 -15.57
N THR A 5 -8.20 25.99 -15.98
CA THR A 5 -9.45 25.60 -16.65
C THR A 5 -10.66 25.78 -15.73
N TRP A 6 -10.51 25.49 -14.43
CA TRP A 6 -11.59 25.66 -13.45
C TRP A 6 -11.95 27.13 -13.27
N LEU A 7 -10.92 27.97 -13.12
CA LEU A 7 -11.09 29.41 -13.00
C LEU A 7 -11.83 29.98 -14.21
N ILE A 8 -11.44 29.58 -15.43
CA ILE A 8 -12.10 30.03 -16.67
C ILE A 8 -13.57 29.59 -16.71
N LEU A 9 -13.88 28.33 -16.39
CA LEU A 9 -15.25 27.82 -16.41
C LEU A 9 -16.15 28.50 -15.37
N THR A 10 -15.64 28.71 -14.15
CA THR A 10 -16.38 29.41 -13.10
C THR A 10 -16.62 30.88 -13.46
N LEU A 11 -15.64 31.57 -14.05
CA LEU A 11 -15.80 32.94 -14.54
C LEU A 11 -16.78 33.04 -15.72
N MET A 12 -16.77 32.07 -16.64
CA MET A 12 -17.77 32.00 -17.70
C MET A 12 -19.18 31.74 -17.15
N GLY A 13 -19.30 30.89 -16.13
CA GLY A 13 -20.57 30.64 -15.43
C GLY A 13 -21.10 31.91 -14.76
N PHE A 14 -20.23 32.67 -14.10
CA PHE A 14 -20.57 33.97 -13.52
C PHE A 14 -21.07 34.96 -14.57
N TYR A 15 -20.31 35.09 -15.67
CA TYR A 15 -20.62 35.98 -16.78
C TYR A 15 -21.97 35.65 -17.43
N ALA A 16 -22.21 34.37 -17.71
CA ALA A 16 -23.47 33.91 -18.30
C ALA A 16 -24.67 34.17 -17.37
N GLY A 17 -24.55 33.83 -16.08
CA GLY A 17 -25.62 34.04 -15.10
C GLY A 17 -25.98 35.52 -14.95
N ASN A 18 -24.98 36.41 -14.97
CA ASN A 18 -25.16 37.85 -14.84
C ASN A 18 -25.83 38.49 -16.08
N ILE A 19 -25.46 38.07 -17.29
CA ILE A 19 -26.05 38.62 -18.53
C ILE A 19 -27.48 38.14 -18.72
N VAL A 20 -27.74 36.86 -18.39
CA VAL A 20 -29.08 36.27 -18.50
C VAL A 20 -30.05 36.85 -17.47
N SER A 21 -29.59 37.18 -16.26
CA SER A 21 -30.46 37.72 -15.22
C SER A 21 -30.93 39.15 -15.50
N ARG A 22 -30.18 39.92 -16.30
CA ARG A 22 -30.51 41.32 -16.63
C ARG A 22 -31.87 41.46 -17.35
N PRO A 23 -32.14 40.83 -18.50
CA PRO A 23 -33.43 40.93 -19.17
C PRO A 23 -34.55 40.27 -18.36
N VAL A 24 -34.26 39.21 -17.62
CA VAL A 24 -35.22 38.57 -16.70
C VAL A 24 -35.69 39.57 -15.64
N ARG A 25 -34.76 40.28 -14.98
CA ARG A 25 -35.11 41.31 -14.00
C ARG A 25 -35.93 42.43 -14.64
N VAL A 26 -35.47 42.97 -15.76
CA VAL A 26 -36.12 44.13 -16.41
C VAL A 26 -37.56 43.79 -16.81
N SER A 27 -37.77 42.63 -17.41
CA SER A 27 -39.10 42.15 -17.79
C SER A 27 -39.97 41.83 -16.58
N TYR A 28 -39.42 41.20 -15.54
CA TYR A 28 -40.17 40.88 -14.32
C TYR A 28 -40.63 42.14 -13.58
N ILE A 29 -39.78 43.17 -13.46
CA ILE A 29 -40.16 44.45 -12.85
C ILE A 29 -41.25 45.16 -13.65
N ALA A 30 -41.25 45.02 -14.99
CA ALA A 30 -42.20 45.68 -15.87
C ALA A 30 -43.57 45.00 -15.91
N SER A 31 -43.63 43.67 -15.99
CA SER A 31 -44.88 42.93 -16.20
C SER A 31 -45.37 42.15 -14.99
N HIS A 32 -44.50 41.90 -13.99
CA HIS A 32 -44.71 40.95 -12.90
C HIS A 32 -45.11 39.53 -13.38
N ASP A 33 -44.85 39.24 -14.66
CA ASP A 33 -45.21 37.98 -15.32
C ASP A 33 -43.97 37.09 -15.47
N ILE A 34 -44.01 35.94 -14.81
CA ILE A 34 -42.88 35.00 -14.73
C ILE A 34 -42.57 34.38 -16.10
N PRO A 35 -43.55 33.85 -16.86
CA PRO A 35 -43.36 33.42 -18.25
C PRO A 35 -42.69 34.46 -19.15
N ALA A 36 -43.15 35.71 -19.14
CA ALA A 36 -42.55 36.78 -19.94
C ALA A 36 -41.10 37.07 -19.51
N ALA A 37 -40.82 37.06 -18.20
CA ALA A 37 -39.47 37.24 -17.68
C ALA A 37 -38.52 36.11 -18.10
N ILE A 38 -39.00 34.85 -18.10
CA ILE A 38 -38.23 33.70 -18.58
C ILE A 38 -37.95 33.83 -20.08
N ASN A 39 -38.95 34.18 -20.89
CA ASN A 39 -38.76 34.35 -22.34
C ASN A 39 -37.77 35.48 -22.67
N ALA A 40 -37.70 36.52 -21.84
CA ALA A 40 -36.73 37.60 -21.99
C ALA A 40 -35.27 37.14 -21.77
N SER A 41 -35.04 36.01 -21.08
CA SER A 41 -33.69 35.43 -20.95
C SER A 41 -33.05 35.10 -22.32
N LEU A 42 -33.87 34.81 -23.34
CA LEU A 42 -33.40 34.52 -24.69
C LEU A 42 -32.82 35.76 -25.39
N ASP A 43 -33.18 36.96 -24.94
CA ASP A 43 -32.67 38.23 -25.48
C ASP A 43 -31.36 38.68 -24.82
N ALA A 44 -30.81 37.89 -23.89
CA ALA A 44 -29.56 38.16 -23.19
C ALA A 44 -28.38 38.43 -24.13
N TYR A 45 -28.33 37.75 -25.29
CA TYR A 45 -27.25 37.92 -26.27
C TYR A 45 -27.22 39.32 -26.91
N LYS A 46 -28.36 40.04 -26.94
CA LYS A 46 -28.47 41.36 -27.58
C LYS A 46 -27.66 42.42 -26.82
N ASN A 47 -27.40 42.21 -25.53
CA ASN A 47 -26.61 43.11 -24.69
C ASN A 47 -25.64 42.31 -23.82
N PRO A 48 -24.48 41.89 -24.35
CA PRO A 48 -23.54 41.01 -23.65
C PRO A 48 -22.68 41.75 -22.60
N VAL A 49 -23.17 42.86 -22.06
CA VAL A 49 -22.43 43.66 -21.07
C VAL A 49 -22.91 43.28 -19.66
N PRO A 50 -22.01 42.84 -18.76
CA PRO A 50 -22.34 42.54 -17.38
C PRO A 50 -22.98 43.74 -16.68
N SER A 51 -23.98 43.45 -15.87
CA SER A 51 -24.73 44.44 -15.08
C SER A 51 -24.24 44.46 -13.64
N MET A 52 -24.07 45.68 -13.10
CA MET A 52 -23.60 45.93 -11.74
C MET A 52 -24.74 45.94 -10.70
N ASN A 53 -25.95 45.56 -11.10
CA ASN A 53 -27.09 45.50 -10.19
C ASN A 53 -26.93 44.31 -9.21
N ARG A 54 -27.27 44.53 -7.93
CA ARG A 54 -27.15 43.51 -6.86
C ARG A 54 -27.81 42.18 -7.24
N MET A 55 -28.98 42.21 -7.88
CA MET A 55 -29.70 41.00 -8.26
C MET A 55 -28.97 40.20 -9.36
N ASP A 56 -28.31 40.87 -10.30
CA ASP A 56 -27.54 40.18 -11.36
C ASP A 56 -26.20 39.64 -10.85
N LEU A 57 -25.59 40.32 -9.89
CA LEU A 57 -24.36 39.86 -9.24
C LEU A 57 -24.62 38.60 -8.42
N ILE A 58 -25.74 38.55 -7.67
CA ILE A 58 -26.17 37.36 -6.93
C ILE A 58 -26.48 36.21 -7.88
N ALA A 59 -27.20 36.47 -8.97
CA ALA A 59 -27.52 35.45 -9.97
C ALA A 59 -26.25 34.87 -10.62
N GLY A 60 -25.31 35.72 -11.04
CA GLY A 60 -24.00 35.29 -11.54
C GLY A 60 -23.21 34.47 -10.51
N ALA A 61 -23.15 34.91 -9.25
CA ALA A 61 -22.46 34.19 -8.19
C ALA A 61 -23.08 32.81 -7.91
N ALA A 62 -24.42 32.70 -7.93
CA ALA A 62 -25.12 31.44 -7.77
C ALA A 62 -24.81 30.47 -8.92
N THR A 63 -24.81 30.94 -10.18
CA THR A 63 -24.43 30.12 -11.34
C THR A 63 -22.98 29.67 -11.25
N ALA A 64 -22.06 30.56 -10.85
CA ALA A 64 -20.65 30.24 -10.64
C ALA A 64 -20.45 29.17 -9.56
N ALA A 65 -21.19 29.26 -8.46
CA ALA A 65 -21.16 28.28 -7.38
C ALA A 65 -21.66 26.90 -7.84
N ILE A 66 -22.73 26.84 -8.64
CA ILE A 66 -23.24 25.60 -9.23
C ILE A 66 -22.18 24.95 -10.15
N VAL A 67 -21.54 25.75 -11.02
CA VAL A 67 -20.47 25.26 -11.89
C VAL A 67 -19.28 24.74 -11.08
N LEU A 68 -18.88 25.47 -10.03
CA LEU A 68 -17.78 25.05 -9.15
C LEU A 68 -18.13 23.75 -8.41
N LEU A 69 -19.34 23.61 -7.89
CA LEU A 69 -19.84 22.39 -7.25
C LEU A 69 -19.84 21.20 -8.22
N ALA A 70 -20.29 21.39 -9.47
CA ALA A 70 -20.26 20.35 -10.49
C ALA A 70 -18.82 19.92 -10.82
N LEU A 71 -17.88 20.87 -10.94
CA LEU A 71 -16.47 20.57 -11.16
C LEU A 71 -15.85 19.82 -9.97
N LEU A 72 -16.16 20.23 -8.74
CA LEU A 72 -15.72 19.54 -7.52
C LEU A 72 -16.26 18.11 -7.46
N TYR A 73 -17.54 17.91 -7.79
CA TYR A 73 -18.15 16.58 -7.83
C TYR A 73 -17.48 15.69 -8.87
N HIS A 74 -17.29 16.19 -10.09
CA HIS A 74 -16.61 15.45 -11.16
C HIS A 74 -15.15 15.12 -10.84
N TYR A 75 -14.44 15.98 -10.11
CA TYR A 75 -13.07 15.73 -9.70
C TYR A 75 -12.97 14.76 -8.52
N SER A 76 -13.85 14.91 -7.53
CA SER A 76 -13.91 14.02 -6.37
C SER A 76 -14.28 12.59 -6.76
N GLY A 77 -15.02 12.41 -7.86
CA GLY A 77 -15.38 11.09 -8.40
C GLY A 77 -14.27 10.41 -9.21
N GLN A 78 -13.11 11.04 -9.42
CA GLN A 78 -11.98 10.43 -10.12
C GLN A 78 -11.23 9.46 -9.20
N HIS A 79 -11.86 8.34 -8.91
CA HIS A 79 -11.13 7.17 -8.44
C HIS A 79 -10.59 6.40 -9.64
N VAL A 80 -9.40 5.81 -9.50
CA VAL A 80 -8.89 4.84 -10.47
C VAL A 80 -9.73 3.57 -10.32
N THR A 81 -10.89 3.54 -10.97
CA THR A 81 -11.72 2.34 -11.10
C THR A 81 -11.28 1.59 -12.34
N ARG A 82 -11.23 0.26 -12.23
CA ARG A 82 -10.92 -0.64 -13.35
C ARG A 82 -12.23 -1.28 -13.78
N ASP A 83 -13.08 -0.46 -14.40
CA ASP A 83 -14.45 -0.85 -14.76
C ASP A 83 -14.40 -2.04 -15.75
N GLY A 84 -14.99 -3.17 -15.35
CA GLY A 84 -15.00 -4.41 -16.12
C GLY A 84 -13.88 -5.40 -15.78
N GLU A 85 -12.98 -5.08 -14.84
CA GLU A 85 -12.03 -6.03 -14.30
C GLU A 85 -12.51 -6.59 -12.95
N GLU A 86 -12.43 -7.91 -12.78
CA GLU A 86 -12.75 -8.57 -11.51
C GLU A 86 -11.78 -8.13 -10.41
N HIS A 87 -12.27 -8.07 -9.16
CA HIS A 87 -11.42 -7.84 -8.01
C HIS A 87 -10.28 -8.87 -7.97
N GLY A 88 -9.04 -8.40 -8.05
CA GLY A 88 -7.85 -9.25 -8.06
C GLY A 88 -7.20 -9.44 -9.43
N SER A 89 -7.63 -8.71 -10.46
CA SER A 89 -6.89 -8.62 -11.72
C SER A 89 -5.44 -8.19 -11.47
N ALA A 90 -4.49 -9.02 -11.91
CA ALA A 90 -3.07 -8.75 -11.76
C ALA A 90 -2.54 -8.00 -12.99
N ALA A 91 -1.71 -6.99 -12.77
CA ALA A 91 -0.96 -6.31 -13.82
C ALA A 91 0.53 -6.25 -13.44
N TRP A 92 1.40 -6.20 -14.45
CA TRP A 92 2.81 -5.96 -14.24
C TRP A 92 3.02 -4.55 -13.69
N ALA A 93 3.64 -4.46 -12.51
CA ALA A 93 3.99 -3.19 -11.90
C ALA A 93 5.21 -2.57 -12.60
N SER A 94 5.18 -1.26 -12.83
CA SER A 94 6.36 -0.50 -13.23
C SER A 94 7.24 -0.15 -12.01
N SER A 95 8.50 0.22 -12.23
CA SER A 95 9.37 0.67 -11.13
C SER A 95 8.81 1.93 -10.41
N THR A 96 8.05 2.77 -11.12
CA THR A 96 7.34 3.91 -10.52
C THR A 96 6.22 3.48 -9.58
N ASP A 97 5.51 2.39 -9.90
CA ASP A 97 4.45 1.82 -9.06
C ASP A 97 5.01 1.14 -7.81
N MET A 98 6.25 0.63 -7.90
CA MET A 98 6.93 -0.03 -6.78
C MET A 98 7.58 0.93 -5.78
N ARG A 99 7.90 2.16 -6.20
CA ARG A 99 8.57 3.17 -5.37
C ARG A 99 7.90 3.45 -4.02
N PRO A 100 6.56 3.57 -3.91
CA PRO A 100 5.90 3.80 -2.62
C PRO A 100 6.09 2.65 -1.62
N TYR A 101 6.30 1.43 -2.12
CA TYR A 101 6.49 0.24 -1.30
C TYR A 101 7.94 0.01 -0.88
N SER A 102 8.88 0.83 -1.38
CA SER A 102 10.29 0.76 -0.99
C SER A 102 10.63 1.77 0.12
N ASP A 103 11.80 1.61 0.73
CA ASP A 103 12.35 2.56 1.69
C ASP A 103 13.51 3.35 1.09
N LYS A 104 13.67 4.61 1.52
CA LYS A 104 14.81 5.44 1.09
C LYS A 104 16.11 4.93 1.68
N ASN A 105 16.07 4.34 2.88
CA ASN A 105 17.21 3.68 3.48
C ASN A 105 17.29 2.24 2.96
N PRO A 106 18.32 1.88 2.17
CA PRO A 106 18.45 0.53 1.62
C PRO A 106 18.55 -0.57 2.69
N GLY A 107 18.99 -0.24 3.91
CA GLY A 107 19.02 -1.18 5.03
C GLY A 107 17.64 -1.54 5.57
N ASN A 108 16.62 -0.71 5.34
CA ASN A 108 15.27 -0.96 5.80
C ASN A 108 14.41 -1.60 4.69
N THR A 109 15.04 -2.34 3.78
CA THR A 109 14.36 -2.97 2.65
C THR A 109 14.76 -4.42 2.46
N LEU A 110 13.82 -5.20 1.94
CA LEU A 110 14.00 -6.54 1.42
C LEU A 110 14.18 -6.44 -0.09
N LEU A 111 15.36 -6.83 -0.57
CA LEU A 111 15.73 -6.79 -1.99
C LEU A 111 14.97 -7.88 -2.76
N MET A 112 14.26 -7.49 -3.82
CA MET A 112 13.46 -8.40 -4.65
C MET A 112 14.13 -8.66 -5.99
N THR A 113 14.52 -7.58 -6.67
CA THR A 113 15.16 -7.60 -7.99
C THR A 113 16.36 -6.64 -7.97
N HIS A 114 16.94 -6.38 -9.14
CA HIS A 114 17.98 -5.35 -9.28
C HIS A 114 17.45 -3.93 -9.01
N SER A 115 16.18 -3.65 -9.30
CA SER A 115 15.59 -2.30 -9.23
C SER A 115 14.51 -2.14 -8.16
N GLU A 116 13.85 -3.23 -7.76
CA GLU A 116 12.73 -3.21 -6.83
C GLU A 116 13.11 -3.81 -5.47
N ALA A 117 12.63 -3.18 -4.41
CA ALA A 117 12.77 -3.64 -3.03
C ALA A 117 11.53 -3.25 -2.21
N LEU A 118 11.19 -4.06 -1.22
CA LEU A 118 10.07 -3.80 -0.29
C LEU A 118 10.59 -3.25 1.04
N GLY A 119 10.01 -2.17 1.54
CA GLY A 119 10.30 -1.64 2.87
C GLY A 119 9.87 -2.58 3.98
N LEU A 120 10.67 -2.71 5.03
CA LEU A 120 10.38 -3.57 6.19
C LEU A 120 9.26 -3.04 7.07
N ASP A 121 8.92 -1.74 6.95
CA ASP A 121 7.76 -1.15 7.63
C ASP A 121 6.46 -1.55 6.91
N THR A 122 5.83 -2.60 7.43
CA THR A 122 4.56 -3.13 6.89
C THR A 122 3.36 -2.23 7.18
N TYR A 123 3.41 -1.38 8.22
CA TYR A 123 2.35 -0.41 8.49
C TYR A 123 2.34 0.70 7.44
N ARG A 124 3.52 1.19 7.06
CA ARG A 124 3.67 2.20 6.00
C ARG A 124 3.35 1.63 4.63
N THR A 125 3.89 0.45 4.30
CA THR A 125 3.77 -0.12 2.95
C THR A 125 2.45 -0.86 2.73
N ARG A 126 1.78 -1.32 3.80
CA ARG A 126 0.61 -2.20 3.77
C ARG A 126 0.84 -3.46 2.92
N ARG A 127 2.07 -3.97 2.92
CA ARG A 127 2.48 -5.18 2.20
C ARG A 127 2.96 -6.25 3.16
N ASN A 128 2.73 -7.50 2.76
CA ASN A 128 3.30 -8.67 3.42
C ASN A 128 4.77 -8.83 2.96
N LEU A 129 5.64 -9.26 3.86
CA LEU A 129 7.06 -9.51 3.61
C LEU A 129 7.38 -11.00 3.36
N ASN A 130 6.37 -11.87 3.39
CA ASN A 130 6.54 -13.28 3.04
C ASN A 130 6.84 -13.40 1.55
N VAL A 131 7.98 -14.02 1.22
CA VAL A 131 8.43 -14.22 -0.16
C VAL A 131 8.59 -15.70 -0.45
N LEU A 132 7.97 -16.15 -1.53
CA LEU A 132 8.17 -17.49 -2.10
C LEU A 132 9.08 -17.38 -3.33
N VAL A 133 10.28 -17.94 -3.23
CA VAL A 133 11.24 -17.99 -4.35
C VAL A 133 11.17 -19.37 -5.00
N THR A 134 10.61 -19.44 -6.20
CA THR A 134 10.54 -20.67 -7.00
C THR A 134 11.60 -20.68 -8.10
N GLY A 135 12.08 -21.87 -8.46
CA GLY A 135 13.07 -22.04 -9.53
C GLY A 135 13.67 -23.44 -9.53
N ALA A 136 14.18 -23.87 -10.68
CA ALA A 136 14.83 -25.17 -10.85
C ALA A 136 16.04 -25.35 -9.90
N SER A 137 16.49 -26.59 -9.75
CA SER A 137 17.79 -26.83 -9.09
C SER A 137 18.90 -26.10 -9.86
N GLY A 138 19.85 -25.49 -9.16
CA GLY A 138 20.92 -24.70 -9.79
C GLY A 138 20.51 -23.32 -10.32
N SER A 139 19.23 -22.92 -10.24
CA SER A 139 18.76 -21.59 -10.71
C SER A 139 19.28 -20.41 -9.89
N GLY A 140 20.09 -20.67 -8.85
CA GLY A 140 20.73 -19.64 -8.06
C GLY A 140 19.85 -19.00 -6.99
N LYS A 141 18.75 -19.63 -6.52
CA LYS A 141 17.85 -19.08 -5.46
C LYS A 141 18.62 -18.53 -4.25
N THR A 142 19.57 -19.31 -3.72
CA THR A 142 20.41 -18.89 -2.59
C THR A 142 21.28 -17.68 -2.95
N ARG A 143 22.00 -17.75 -4.07
CA ARG A 143 22.91 -16.68 -4.52
C ARG A 143 22.18 -15.40 -4.95
N GLY A 144 21.00 -15.54 -5.54
CA GLY A 144 20.24 -14.45 -6.14
C GLY A 144 19.30 -13.74 -5.17
N TYR A 145 18.81 -14.42 -4.13
CA TYR A 145 17.87 -13.82 -3.17
C TYR A 145 18.37 -13.86 -1.73
N VAL A 146 18.81 -15.02 -1.24
CA VAL A 146 19.18 -15.21 0.18
C VAL A 146 20.45 -14.44 0.54
N LEU A 147 21.56 -14.69 -0.16
CA LEU A 147 22.85 -14.08 0.15
C LEU A 147 22.86 -12.54 0.01
N PRO A 148 22.24 -11.94 -1.04
CA PRO A 148 22.17 -10.48 -1.16
C PRO A 148 21.40 -9.83 0.00
N ASN A 149 20.26 -10.40 0.39
CA ASN A 149 19.47 -9.88 1.51
C ASN A 149 20.25 -10.00 2.84
N MET A 150 20.85 -11.16 3.12
CA MET A 150 21.70 -11.33 4.31
C MET A 150 22.84 -10.32 4.35
N THR A 151 23.51 -10.10 3.23
CA THR A 151 24.64 -9.16 3.14
C THR A 151 24.17 -7.72 3.31
N ASN A 152 23.06 -7.34 2.68
CA ASN A 152 22.46 -6.01 2.83
C ASN A 152 22.11 -5.74 4.29
N MET A 153 21.40 -6.68 4.93
CA MET A 153 21.01 -6.57 6.33
C MET A 153 22.23 -6.49 7.26
N ALA A 154 23.27 -7.29 6.98
CA ALA A 154 24.49 -7.29 7.75
C ALA A 154 25.27 -5.98 7.67
N THR A 155 25.44 -5.44 6.45
CA THR A 155 26.24 -4.23 6.19
C THR A 155 25.52 -2.93 6.55
N ARG A 156 24.19 -2.93 6.57
CA ARG A 156 23.37 -1.74 6.86
C ARG A 156 22.84 -1.68 8.30
N HIS A 157 23.24 -2.64 9.15
CA HIS A 157 22.79 -2.76 10.55
C HIS A 157 21.26 -2.72 10.70
N THR A 158 20.57 -3.47 9.84
CA THR A 158 19.12 -3.62 9.91
C THR A 158 18.72 -4.23 11.25
N PRO A 159 17.76 -3.65 12.01
CA PRO A 159 17.40 -4.11 13.35
C PRO A 159 16.50 -5.36 13.30
N ILE A 160 17.00 -6.47 12.77
CA ILE A 160 16.29 -7.75 12.66
C ILE A 160 17.18 -8.93 13.05
N SER A 161 16.56 -10.01 13.51
CA SER A 161 17.22 -11.30 13.73
C SER A 161 16.93 -12.23 12.56
N LEU A 162 17.93 -13.02 12.14
CA LEU A 162 17.79 -13.99 11.06
C LEU A 162 17.81 -15.41 11.63
N ALA A 163 16.80 -16.21 11.26
CA ALA A 163 16.75 -17.65 11.50
C ALA A 163 16.77 -18.35 10.14
N ILE A 164 17.79 -19.18 9.89
CA ILE A 164 18.07 -19.78 8.58
C ILE A 164 18.19 -21.30 8.75
N THR A 165 17.43 -22.03 7.94
CA THR A 165 17.55 -23.48 7.82
C THR A 165 18.53 -23.81 6.69
N ASP A 166 19.76 -24.17 7.04
CA ASP A 166 20.83 -24.47 6.09
C ASP A 166 21.09 -25.98 6.03
N THR A 167 20.32 -26.69 5.19
CA THR A 167 20.42 -28.15 5.06
C THR A 167 21.73 -28.64 4.43
N LYS A 168 22.48 -27.75 3.77
CA LYS A 168 23.74 -28.09 3.10
C LYS A 168 24.98 -27.52 3.80
N GLY A 169 24.81 -26.59 4.74
CA GLY A 169 25.91 -25.88 5.40
C GLY A 169 26.58 -24.80 4.54
N GLU A 170 26.15 -24.62 3.30
CA GLU A 170 26.76 -23.70 2.34
C GLU A 170 26.58 -22.23 2.75
N ILE A 171 25.42 -21.87 3.30
CA ILE A 171 25.11 -20.49 3.71
C ILE A 171 25.98 -20.12 4.90
N HIS A 172 26.04 -20.98 5.92
CA HIS A 172 26.86 -20.75 7.10
C HIS A 172 28.33 -20.59 6.71
N HIS A 173 28.87 -21.53 5.93
CA HIS A 173 30.27 -21.51 5.49
C HIS A 173 30.62 -20.21 4.73
N GLN A 174 29.74 -19.71 3.86
CA GLN A 174 30.02 -18.54 3.03
C GLN A 174 29.83 -17.20 3.75
N THR A 175 28.95 -17.13 4.76
CA THR A 175 28.49 -15.85 5.33
C THR A 175 28.88 -15.62 6.78
N ALA A 176 29.10 -16.68 7.57
CA ALA A 176 29.21 -16.54 9.02
C ALA A 176 30.37 -15.64 9.45
N GLU A 177 31.57 -15.81 8.86
CA GLU A 177 32.71 -14.98 9.21
C GLU A 177 32.47 -13.49 8.86
N LYS A 178 31.89 -13.22 7.69
CA LYS A 178 31.58 -11.85 7.25
C LYS A 178 30.57 -11.17 8.17
N MET A 179 29.52 -11.89 8.56
CA MET A 179 28.50 -11.39 9.47
C MET A 179 29.06 -11.15 10.88
N ARG A 180 29.91 -12.04 11.40
CA ARG A 180 30.63 -11.82 12.68
C ARG A 180 31.47 -10.54 12.63
N LYS A 181 32.21 -10.32 11.55
CA LYS A 181 33.00 -9.08 11.33
C LYS A 181 32.12 -7.82 11.25
N ALA A 182 30.89 -7.96 10.77
CA ALA A 182 29.89 -6.88 10.76
C ALA A 182 29.18 -6.69 12.12
N GLY A 183 29.62 -7.36 13.19
CA GLY A 183 29.08 -7.20 14.55
C GLY A 183 27.90 -8.12 14.88
N TRP A 184 27.57 -9.09 14.03
CA TRP A 184 26.46 -10.02 14.29
C TRP A 184 26.89 -11.16 15.21
N ARG A 185 26.05 -11.47 16.19
CA ARG A 185 26.17 -12.69 16.98
C ARG A 185 25.54 -13.85 16.23
N ILE A 186 26.38 -14.82 15.85
CA ILE A 186 25.94 -16.01 15.12
C ILE A 186 25.84 -17.17 16.08
N LYS A 187 24.71 -17.89 16.02
CA LYS A 187 24.46 -19.13 16.74
C LYS A 187 24.11 -20.23 15.74
N THR A 188 24.70 -21.40 15.90
CA THR A 188 24.53 -22.54 15.01
C THR A 188 23.95 -23.71 15.79
N PHE A 189 22.82 -24.23 15.36
CA PHE A 189 22.28 -25.49 15.84
C PHE A 189 22.58 -26.58 14.79
N ASN A 190 23.71 -27.26 14.97
CA ASN A 190 24.16 -28.33 14.08
C ASN A 190 23.76 -29.70 14.64
N LEU A 191 22.92 -30.43 13.90
CA LEU A 191 22.45 -31.78 14.25
C LEU A 191 23.32 -32.89 13.67
N ILE A 192 24.21 -32.59 12.72
CA ILE A 192 25.11 -33.57 12.09
C ILE A 192 26.38 -33.69 12.92
N ASP A 193 26.99 -32.55 13.24
CA ASP A 193 28.16 -32.48 14.10
C ASP A 193 27.83 -31.62 15.33
N MET A 194 27.48 -32.30 16.42
CA MET A 194 27.10 -31.66 17.68
C MET A 194 28.28 -30.99 18.38
N ALA A 195 29.53 -31.33 18.04
CA ALA A 195 30.71 -30.69 18.63
C ALA A 195 30.89 -29.25 18.13
N THR A 196 30.37 -28.92 16.94
CA THR A 196 30.40 -27.58 16.35
C THR A 196 29.08 -26.80 16.51
N SER A 197 28.16 -27.33 17.32
CA SER A 197 26.85 -26.72 17.63
C SER A 197 26.93 -25.88 18.91
N ASP A 198 26.18 -24.78 18.99
CA ASP A 198 26.04 -23.95 20.19
C ASP A 198 25.18 -24.61 21.29
N HIS A 199 24.68 -25.83 21.03
CA HIS A 199 23.75 -26.61 21.86
C HIS A 199 22.41 -25.89 22.10
N PHE A 200 21.37 -26.68 22.31
CA PHE A 200 20.03 -26.14 22.55
C PHE A 200 19.33 -26.99 23.59
N ASN A 201 18.93 -26.36 24.71
CA ASN A 201 18.10 -26.99 25.73
C ASN A 201 16.71 -26.35 25.71
N PRO A 202 15.67 -27.01 25.16
CA PRO A 202 14.32 -26.46 25.14
C PRO A 202 13.72 -26.26 26.54
N LEU A 203 14.19 -27.02 27.54
CA LEU A 203 13.71 -26.90 28.92
C LEU A 203 14.07 -25.56 29.58
N ASN A 204 15.05 -24.83 29.05
CA ASN A 204 15.38 -23.49 29.52
C ASN A 204 14.39 -22.42 29.03
N TYR A 205 13.52 -22.75 28.07
CA TYR A 205 12.59 -21.80 27.43
C TYR A 205 11.13 -22.04 27.84
N MET A 206 10.93 -22.78 28.92
CA MET A 206 9.62 -23.08 29.48
C MET A 206 9.06 -21.84 30.15
N ASN A 207 7.78 -21.53 29.90
CA ASN A 207 7.12 -20.42 30.59
C ASN A 207 6.96 -20.79 32.07
N PRO A 208 7.55 -20.03 33.02
CA PRO A 208 7.38 -20.30 34.45
C PRO A 208 5.93 -20.16 34.92
N ASP A 209 5.14 -19.32 34.25
CA ASP A 209 3.72 -19.10 34.57
C ASP A 209 2.79 -20.18 33.98
N ASP A 210 3.29 -20.97 33.04
CA ASP A 210 2.56 -22.10 32.43
C ASP A 210 3.53 -23.26 32.07
N PRO A 211 4.07 -23.97 33.07
CA PRO A 211 5.04 -25.04 32.81
C PRO A 211 4.39 -26.25 32.12
N GLU A 212 3.17 -26.62 32.52
CA GLU A 212 2.44 -27.75 31.96
C GLU A 212 2.08 -27.51 30.48
N GLY A 213 1.51 -26.35 30.15
CA GLY A 213 1.21 -25.99 28.77
C GLY A 213 2.47 -25.91 27.90
N SER A 214 3.57 -25.40 28.44
CA SER A 214 4.87 -25.40 27.76
C SER A 214 5.40 -26.82 27.49
N LEU A 215 5.23 -27.75 28.44
CA LEU A 215 5.67 -29.16 28.31
C LEU A 215 4.86 -29.88 27.24
N ILE A 216 3.54 -29.70 27.26
CA ILE A 216 2.64 -30.29 26.27
C ILE A 216 2.99 -29.77 24.88
N ARG A 217 3.22 -28.46 24.71
CA ARG A 217 3.63 -27.87 23.42
C ARG A 217 4.97 -28.43 22.92
N LEU A 218 5.95 -28.56 23.81
CA LEU A 218 7.23 -29.16 23.46
C LEU A 218 7.07 -30.61 23.00
N ALA A 219 6.33 -31.41 23.76
CA ALA A 219 6.06 -32.81 23.43
C ALA A 219 5.30 -32.95 22.11
N ASP A 220 4.26 -32.14 21.89
CA ASP A 220 3.45 -32.14 20.68
C ASP A 220 4.26 -31.72 19.44
N ASN A 221 5.12 -30.70 19.57
CA ASN A 221 6.04 -30.29 18.53
C ASN A 221 7.01 -31.42 18.12
N ILE A 222 7.54 -32.17 19.09
CA ILE A 222 8.43 -33.30 18.80
C ILE A 222 7.66 -34.42 18.07
N ILE A 223 6.49 -34.81 18.60
CA ILE A 223 5.67 -35.92 18.05
C ILE A 223 5.19 -35.60 16.63
N THR A 224 4.67 -34.39 16.42
CA THR A 224 4.12 -33.97 15.12
C THR A 224 5.21 -33.93 14.05
N ASN A 225 6.43 -33.50 14.38
CA ASN A 225 7.53 -33.38 13.42
C ASN A 225 8.38 -34.63 13.24
N THR A 226 8.20 -35.69 14.06
CA THR A 226 8.92 -36.98 13.92
C THR A 226 8.18 -38.02 13.06
N GLY A 227 7.13 -37.62 12.35
CA GLY A 227 6.55 -38.42 11.27
C GLY A 227 5.71 -39.61 11.72
N ALA A 228 5.26 -39.65 12.98
CA ALA A 228 4.26 -40.61 13.43
C ALA A 228 2.89 -40.27 12.82
N ASN A 229 2.72 -40.50 11.53
CA ASN A 229 1.42 -40.60 10.85
C ASN A 229 0.72 -41.93 11.22
N THR A 230 0.94 -42.41 12.45
CA THR A 230 0.22 -43.53 13.04
C THR A 230 -1.04 -42.97 13.68
N LYS A 231 -2.19 -43.37 13.12
CA LYS A 231 -3.52 -43.31 13.74
C LYS A 231 -3.42 -43.30 15.27
N LYS A 232 -4.03 -42.30 15.90
CA LYS A 232 -4.16 -42.18 17.37
C LYS A 232 -4.39 -43.55 18.03
N PRO A 233 -3.43 -44.12 18.78
CA PRO A 233 -3.69 -45.30 19.61
C PRO A 233 -4.28 -44.91 20.97
N TRP A 234 -4.14 -43.66 21.40
CA TRP A 234 -4.32 -43.28 22.80
C TRP A 234 -5.60 -42.50 23.07
N ARG A 235 -6.71 -42.95 22.47
CA ARG A 235 -8.03 -42.70 23.08
C ARG A 235 -8.16 -43.67 24.26
N LEU A 236 -7.39 -43.43 25.31
CA LEU A 236 -7.59 -44.12 26.58
C LEU A 236 -8.83 -43.53 27.23
N LEU A 237 -9.72 -44.46 27.54
CA LEU A 237 -10.91 -44.30 28.35
C LEU A 237 -10.56 -43.61 29.67
N GLY A 238 -11.41 -42.65 30.05
CA GLY A 238 -11.34 -41.84 31.25
C GLY A 238 -12.31 -40.69 31.12
#